data_AF-A0A923XTA1-F1
#
_entry.id   AF-A0A923XTA1-F1
#
_cell.length_a   1.000
_cell.length_b   1.000
_cell.length_c   1.000
_cell.angle_alpha   90.00
_cell.angle_beta   90.00
_cell.angle_gamma   90.00
#
_symmetry.space_group_name_H-M   'P 1'
#
loop_
_entity.id
_entity.type
_entity.pdbx_description
1 polymer ?
#
loop_
_entity_poly.entity_id
_entity_poly.type
_entity_poly.pdbx_seq_one_letter_code
_entity_poly.pdbx_strand_id
1 'polypeptide(L)'
;MLGRIVFIYFLQKKGWIGVSKDSNDWVGGSTRFLLEHFNNSYKNNTNIFYLDFLEPLFYDTLNRKRESNIFSLTDSKVPFLNGGLFEEEDMEKRSTLFYPNELFKNLFEYFDQYNFTIIEDSVEEQEVAIDPEMLGHIFENLLEDNKDKGTFYTPKEIVKYMCQEALINYLDTRLNIQHVEISKEKPKQEGLFGISEPQQMALTKEEYKENIPKDIISNFIKYGQKEDDKKLIKKHAKKIEQLLDDVKILDPSIGSGAFPMGMLHEIFDAKLNLDWTLDKAETKRKIIENSIYGVDIEKGAVDIAMLRFWL
;
A
#
# COMPACT_ATOMS: atom_id res chain seq x y z
N MET A 1 -14.47 6.36 -11.35
CA MET A 1 -15.14 5.20 -12.01
C MET A 1 -14.14 4.20 -12.60
N LEU A 2 -13.27 4.59 -13.54
CA LEU A 2 -12.33 3.66 -14.20
C LEU A 2 -11.44 2.89 -13.20
N GLY A 3 -10.83 3.58 -12.23
CA GLY A 3 -10.02 2.93 -11.17
C GLY A 3 -10.77 1.85 -10.39
N ARG A 4 -12.09 2.02 -10.15
CA ARG A 4 -12.94 1.01 -9.51
C ARG A 4 -13.14 -0.24 -10.36
N ILE A 5 -13.33 -0.05 -11.66
CA ILE A 5 -13.48 -1.16 -12.61
C ILE A 5 -12.15 -1.93 -12.69
N VAL A 6 -11.04 -1.21 -12.84
CA VAL A 6 -9.69 -1.80 -12.87
C VAL A 6 -9.41 -2.59 -11.61
N PHE A 7 -9.78 -2.08 -10.43
CA PHE A 7 -9.62 -2.81 -9.18
C PHE A 7 -10.40 -4.12 -9.15
N ILE A 8 -11.65 -4.11 -9.62
CA ILE A 8 -12.44 -5.34 -9.74
C ILE A 8 -11.79 -6.33 -10.70
N TYR A 9 -11.13 -5.86 -11.76
CA TYR A 9 -10.38 -6.72 -12.67
C TYR A 9 -9.24 -7.49 -11.97
N PHE A 10 -8.57 -6.90 -10.98
CA PHE A 10 -7.61 -7.64 -10.16
C PHE A 10 -8.29 -8.63 -9.20
N LEU A 11 -9.39 -8.23 -8.56
CA LEU A 11 -10.14 -9.11 -7.65
C LEU A 11 -10.70 -10.34 -8.37
N GLN A 12 -11.24 -10.17 -9.58
CA GLN A 12 -11.74 -11.29 -10.38
C GLN A 12 -10.62 -12.23 -10.82
N LYS A 13 -9.41 -11.73 -11.12
CA LYS A 13 -8.27 -12.61 -11.40
C LYS A 13 -7.83 -13.45 -10.21
N LYS A 14 -7.90 -12.90 -8.98
CA LYS A 14 -7.70 -13.70 -7.75
C LYS A 14 -8.85 -14.67 -7.47
N GLY A 15 -9.97 -14.55 -8.16
CA GLY A 15 -11.17 -15.34 -7.93
C GLY A 15 -11.87 -14.99 -6.61
N TRP A 16 -11.65 -13.77 -6.10
CA TRP A 16 -12.19 -13.31 -4.80
C TRP A 16 -13.57 -12.64 -4.92
N ILE A 17 -14.02 -12.37 -6.16
CA ILE A 17 -15.34 -11.80 -6.44
C ILE A 17 -16.19 -12.81 -7.21
N GLY A 18 -17.49 -12.86 -6.90
CA GLY A 18 -18.40 -13.78 -7.58
C GLY A 18 -18.30 -15.21 -7.08
N VAL A 19 -17.83 -15.41 -5.85
CA VAL A 19 -17.67 -16.75 -5.24
C VAL A 19 -19.06 -17.32 -4.87
N SER A 20 -19.25 -18.62 -5.01
CA SER A 20 -20.51 -19.27 -4.64
C SER A 20 -20.89 -18.99 -3.18
N LYS A 21 -22.16 -18.69 -2.92
CA LYS A 21 -22.70 -18.45 -1.57
C LYS A 21 -22.50 -19.63 -0.62
N ASP A 22 -22.44 -20.85 -1.18
CA ASP A 22 -22.28 -22.10 -0.44
C ASP A 22 -20.80 -22.44 -0.16
N SER A 23 -19.86 -21.70 -0.76
CA SER A 23 -18.42 -21.91 -0.52
C SER A 23 -18.01 -21.36 0.84
N ASN A 24 -17.21 -22.10 1.61
CA ASN A 24 -16.63 -21.58 2.86
C ASN A 24 -15.40 -20.70 2.64
N ASP A 25 -14.77 -20.82 1.46
CA ASP A 25 -13.57 -20.08 1.10
C ASP A 25 -13.88 -18.93 0.14
N TRP A 26 -12.98 -17.94 0.09
CA TRP A 26 -13.04 -16.79 -0.83
C TRP A 26 -12.41 -17.08 -2.20
N VAL A 27 -12.38 -18.34 -2.63
CA VAL A 27 -11.73 -18.77 -3.87
C VAL A 27 -12.76 -19.42 -4.80
N GLY A 28 -12.55 -19.29 -6.11
CA GLY A 28 -13.40 -19.92 -7.14
C GLY A 28 -14.45 -19.00 -7.75
N GLY A 29 -14.33 -17.69 -7.53
CA GLY A 29 -15.08 -16.69 -8.28
C GLY A 29 -14.66 -16.61 -9.75
N SER A 30 -15.55 -16.09 -10.59
CA SER A 30 -15.30 -15.96 -12.03
C SER A 30 -14.18 -14.96 -12.32
N THR A 31 -13.24 -15.34 -13.19
CA THR A 31 -12.18 -14.45 -13.68
C THR A 31 -12.66 -13.42 -14.70
N ARG A 32 -13.94 -13.51 -15.11
CA ARG A 32 -14.63 -12.63 -16.05
C ARG A 32 -15.94 -12.09 -15.48
N PHE A 33 -16.01 -11.95 -14.15
CA PHE A 33 -17.22 -11.54 -13.41
C PHE A 33 -17.98 -10.38 -14.07
N LEU A 34 -17.32 -9.24 -14.33
CA LEU A 34 -17.98 -8.07 -14.93
C LEU A 34 -18.50 -8.34 -16.34
N LEU A 35 -17.69 -8.97 -17.19
CA LEU A 35 -18.04 -9.24 -18.60
C LEU A 35 -19.18 -10.26 -18.71
N GLU A 36 -19.19 -11.30 -17.87
CA GLU A 36 -20.25 -12.31 -17.84
C GLU A 36 -21.59 -11.69 -17.45
N HIS A 37 -21.62 -10.89 -16.37
CA HIS A 37 -22.83 -10.20 -15.94
C HIS A 37 -23.30 -9.16 -16.95
N PHE A 38 -22.38 -8.40 -17.56
CA PHE A 38 -22.70 -7.47 -18.63
C PHE A 38 -23.34 -8.18 -19.85
N ASN A 39 -22.72 -9.27 -20.31
CA ASN A 39 -23.19 -10.00 -21.48
C ASN A 39 -24.56 -10.66 -21.27
N ASN A 40 -24.79 -11.22 -20.07
CA ASN A 40 -26.02 -11.97 -19.76
C ASN A 40 -27.24 -11.06 -19.63
N SER A 41 -27.08 -9.87 -19.05
CA SER A 41 -28.22 -9.06 -18.60
C SER A 41 -28.32 -7.67 -19.25
N TYR A 42 -27.23 -7.15 -19.83
CA TYR A 42 -27.15 -5.74 -20.24
C TYR A 42 -26.69 -5.49 -21.68
N LYS A 43 -26.11 -6.50 -22.36
CA LYS A 43 -25.58 -6.38 -23.73
C LYS A 43 -26.56 -5.77 -24.74
N ASN A 44 -27.85 -6.11 -24.63
CA ASN A 44 -28.90 -5.74 -25.58
C ASN A 44 -29.93 -4.74 -25.02
N ASN A 45 -29.66 -4.08 -23.88
CA ASN A 45 -30.66 -3.31 -23.11
C ASN A 45 -30.31 -1.81 -22.93
N THR A 46 -31.18 -1.09 -22.23
CA THR A 46 -31.39 0.38 -22.08
C THR A 46 -30.28 1.23 -21.45
N ASN A 47 -28.99 0.91 -21.63
CA ASN A 47 -27.87 1.73 -21.09
C ASN A 47 -27.94 1.93 -19.55
N ILE A 48 -28.48 0.95 -18.83
CA ILE A 48 -28.68 1.00 -17.37
C ILE A 48 -27.61 0.26 -16.58
N PHE A 49 -26.59 -0.32 -17.23
CA PHE A 49 -25.61 -1.18 -16.56
C PHE A 49 -24.90 -0.49 -15.39
N TYR A 50 -24.58 0.80 -15.54
CA TYR A 50 -23.98 1.57 -14.46
C TYR A 50 -24.91 1.66 -13.23
N LEU A 51 -26.13 2.18 -13.43
CA LEU A 51 -27.09 2.43 -12.35
C LEU A 51 -27.61 1.14 -11.71
N ASP A 52 -27.86 0.12 -12.51
CA ASP A 52 -28.50 -1.12 -12.06
C ASP A 52 -27.50 -2.11 -11.47
N PHE A 53 -26.23 -2.11 -11.93
CA PHE A 53 -25.24 -3.10 -11.51
C PHE A 53 -24.01 -2.48 -10.83
N LEU A 54 -23.30 -1.58 -11.51
CA LEU A 54 -22.03 -1.04 -10.99
C LEU A 54 -22.22 -0.16 -9.75
N GLU A 55 -23.28 0.64 -9.70
CA GLU A 55 -23.56 1.53 -8.58
C GLU A 55 -23.86 0.74 -7.29
N PRO A 56 -24.79 -0.24 -7.27
CA PRO A 56 -24.98 -1.13 -6.12
C PRO A 56 -23.73 -1.95 -5.77
N LEU A 57 -22.95 -2.36 -6.78
CA LEU A 57 -21.69 -3.08 -6.57
C LEU A 57 -20.65 -2.20 -5.85
N PHE A 58 -20.49 -0.94 -6.26
CA PHE A 58 -19.53 -0.03 -5.66
C PHE A 58 -19.96 0.38 -4.25
N TYR A 59 -21.18 0.90 -4.10
CA TYR A 59 -21.55 1.61 -2.89
C TYR A 59 -22.27 0.76 -1.85
N ASP A 60 -23.19 -0.10 -2.29
CA ASP A 60 -23.96 -0.93 -1.36
C ASP A 60 -23.23 -2.22 -0.98
N THR A 61 -22.20 -2.59 -1.76
CA THR A 61 -21.51 -3.88 -1.65
C THR A 61 -20.06 -3.72 -1.25
N LEU A 62 -19.21 -3.12 -2.10
CA LEU A 62 -17.78 -3.00 -1.83
C LEU A 62 -17.47 -1.95 -0.75
N ASN A 63 -18.30 -0.91 -0.63
CA ASN A 63 -18.17 0.16 0.38
C ASN A 63 -18.97 -0.08 1.69
N ARG A 64 -19.83 -1.11 1.77
CA ARG A 64 -20.64 -1.34 2.96
C ARG A 64 -20.47 -2.74 3.54
N LYS A 65 -20.19 -2.81 4.85
CA LYS A 65 -20.14 -4.09 5.58
C LYS A 65 -21.53 -4.72 5.61
N ARG A 66 -21.62 -5.98 5.17
CA ARG A 66 -22.86 -6.76 5.10
C ARG A 66 -22.68 -8.06 5.88
N GLU A 67 -23.72 -8.54 6.55
CA GLU A 67 -23.63 -9.73 7.39
C GLU A 67 -23.36 -11.01 6.58
N SER A 68 -23.99 -11.15 5.41
CA SER A 68 -23.84 -12.32 4.55
C SER A 68 -22.69 -12.21 3.54
N ASN A 69 -22.16 -11.00 3.30
CA ASN A 69 -21.29 -10.66 2.16
C ASN A 69 -21.84 -11.07 0.78
N ILE A 70 -23.14 -11.38 0.67
CA ILE A 70 -23.79 -11.78 -0.58
C ILE A 70 -24.25 -10.53 -1.32
N PHE A 71 -23.88 -10.42 -2.58
CA PHE A 71 -24.42 -9.43 -3.50
C PHE A 71 -25.73 -9.94 -4.09
N SER A 72 -26.82 -9.22 -3.83
CA SER A 72 -28.18 -9.63 -4.17
C SER A 72 -28.41 -9.83 -5.66
N LEU A 73 -27.77 -9.01 -6.52
CA LEU A 73 -27.95 -9.06 -7.97
C LEU A 73 -27.32 -10.29 -8.62
N THR A 74 -26.29 -10.87 -7.99
CA THR A 74 -25.54 -12.01 -8.53
C THR A 74 -25.67 -13.27 -7.69
N ASP A 75 -26.34 -13.19 -6.54
CA ASP A 75 -26.45 -14.25 -5.53
C ASP A 75 -25.09 -14.90 -5.19
N SER A 76 -24.04 -14.07 -5.18
CA SER A 76 -22.66 -14.50 -4.99
C SER A 76 -21.93 -13.64 -3.97
N LYS A 77 -20.87 -14.18 -3.38
CA LYS A 77 -20.07 -13.49 -2.37
C LYS A 77 -19.18 -12.43 -3.02
N VAL A 78 -19.20 -11.25 -2.42
CA VAL A 78 -18.37 -10.11 -2.80
C VAL A 78 -17.82 -9.50 -1.51
N PRO A 79 -16.49 -9.28 -1.40
CA PRO A 79 -15.90 -8.76 -0.17
C PRO A 79 -16.29 -7.31 0.09
N PHE A 80 -16.12 -6.88 1.33
CA PHE A 80 -16.21 -5.48 1.74
C PHE A 80 -14.80 -4.89 1.86
N LEU A 81 -14.60 -3.67 1.36
CA LEU A 81 -13.29 -3.05 1.18
C LEU A 81 -13.12 -1.69 1.91
N ASN A 82 -13.94 -1.40 2.92
CA ASN A 82 -13.76 -0.25 3.83
C ASN A 82 -13.80 1.16 3.21
N GLY A 83 -14.42 1.37 2.05
CA GLY A 83 -14.60 2.71 1.51
C GLY A 83 -13.48 3.10 0.60
N GLY A 84 -12.48 3.89 0.99
CA GLY A 84 -11.39 4.32 0.11
C GLY A 84 -11.84 4.62 -1.33
N LEU A 85 -11.34 3.83 -2.28
CA LEU A 85 -11.69 3.91 -3.71
C LEU A 85 -13.21 3.90 -3.98
N PHE A 86 -13.99 3.16 -3.19
CA PHE A 86 -15.44 2.98 -3.31
C PHE A 86 -16.25 3.95 -2.45
N GLU A 87 -15.62 4.93 -1.79
CA GLU A 87 -16.33 5.97 -1.06
C GLU A 87 -17.32 6.71 -1.95
N GLU A 88 -18.44 7.08 -1.34
CA GLU A 88 -19.52 7.77 -2.02
C GLU A 88 -19.08 9.19 -2.36
N GLU A 89 -19.08 9.52 -3.65
CA GLU A 89 -19.05 10.92 -4.07
C GLU A 89 -20.50 11.45 -4.04
N ASP A 90 -20.68 12.72 -3.67
CA ASP A 90 -21.98 13.42 -3.44
C ASP A 90 -23.22 12.69 -3.97
N MET A 91 -24.11 12.29 -3.05
CA MET A 91 -25.36 11.57 -3.35
C MET A 91 -26.21 12.22 -4.45
N GLU A 92 -26.14 13.54 -4.60
CA GLU A 92 -26.86 14.31 -5.63
C GLU A 92 -26.38 14.02 -7.07
N LYS A 93 -25.12 13.59 -7.25
CA LYS A 93 -24.54 13.26 -8.56
C LYS A 93 -24.92 11.86 -9.06
N ARG A 94 -25.40 10.96 -8.19
CA ARG A 94 -25.73 9.57 -8.53
C ARG A 94 -26.79 9.46 -9.62
N SER A 95 -27.90 10.17 -9.42
CA SER A 95 -29.10 10.07 -10.27
C SER A 95 -28.99 10.78 -11.62
N THR A 96 -27.87 11.44 -11.93
CA THR A 96 -27.68 12.17 -13.20
C THR A 96 -26.63 11.55 -14.13
N LEU A 97 -25.91 10.52 -13.68
CA LEU A 97 -24.86 9.87 -14.46
C LEU A 97 -25.44 8.77 -15.36
N PHE A 98 -25.34 8.97 -16.66
CA PHE A 98 -25.77 8.02 -17.67
C PHE A 98 -24.60 7.68 -18.61
N TYR A 99 -24.27 6.40 -18.70
CA TYR A 99 -23.17 5.90 -19.53
C TYR A 99 -23.71 4.88 -20.55
N PRO A 100 -23.45 5.07 -21.86
CA PRO A 100 -23.81 4.09 -22.87
C PRO A 100 -23.18 2.71 -22.62
N ASN A 101 -23.96 1.65 -22.78
CA ASN A 101 -23.49 0.27 -22.60
C ASN A 101 -22.34 -0.09 -23.56
N GLU A 102 -22.30 0.50 -24.76
CA GLU A 102 -21.20 0.31 -25.70
C GLU A 102 -19.83 0.73 -25.14
N LEU A 103 -19.78 1.72 -24.24
CA LEU A 103 -18.53 2.10 -23.57
C LEU A 103 -18.00 0.96 -22.70
N PHE A 104 -18.87 0.35 -21.90
CA PHE A 104 -18.50 -0.77 -21.03
C PHE A 104 -18.15 -2.01 -21.82
N LYS A 105 -18.89 -2.29 -22.90
CA LYS A 105 -18.58 -3.39 -23.81
C LYS A 105 -17.17 -3.26 -24.39
N ASN A 106 -16.87 -2.09 -24.99
CA ASN A 106 -15.55 -1.83 -25.55
C ASN A 106 -14.45 -1.89 -24.49
N LEU A 107 -14.72 -1.37 -23.28
CA LEU A 107 -13.78 -1.41 -22.17
C LEU A 107 -13.47 -2.85 -21.73
N PHE A 108 -14.49 -3.69 -21.56
CA PHE A 108 -14.31 -5.07 -21.12
C PHE A 108 -13.67 -5.93 -22.21
N GLU A 109 -14.05 -5.75 -23.47
CA GLU A 109 -13.40 -6.41 -24.62
C GLU A 109 -11.94 -6.00 -24.77
N TYR A 110 -11.59 -4.76 -24.39
CA TYR A 110 -10.21 -4.30 -24.36
C TYR A 110 -9.43 -4.89 -23.18
N PHE A 111 -9.95 -4.83 -21.95
CA PHE A 111 -9.29 -5.37 -20.77
C PHE A 111 -9.09 -6.88 -20.81
N ASP A 112 -10.02 -7.64 -21.40
CA ASP A 112 -9.91 -9.10 -21.54
C ASP A 112 -8.79 -9.54 -22.51
N GLN A 113 -8.21 -8.61 -23.29
CA GLN A 113 -7.02 -8.88 -24.11
C GLN A 113 -5.74 -8.95 -23.27
N TYR A 114 -5.78 -8.44 -22.04
CA TYR A 114 -4.63 -8.35 -21.15
C TYR A 114 -4.74 -9.31 -19.96
N ASN A 115 -3.59 -9.75 -19.45
CA ASN A 115 -3.51 -10.58 -18.25
C ASN A 115 -3.25 -9.71 -17.02
N PHE A 116 -4.27 -9.40 -16.22
CA PHE A 116 -4.04 -8.68 -14.97
C PHE A 116 -3.28 -9.57 -13.97
N THR A 117 -2.10 -9.11 -13.54
CA THR A 117 -1.23 -9.75 -12.55
C THR A 117 -1.05 -8.85 -11.33
N ILE A 118 -0.76 -9.43 -10.18
CA ILE A 118 -0.54 -8.70 -8.93
C ILE A 118 0.94 -8.68 -8.54
N ILE A 119 1.78 -9.36 -9.34
CA ILE A 119 3.22 -9.44 -9.10
C ILE A 119 3.90 -8.40 -9.99
N GLU A 120 4.43 -7.34 -9.38
CA GLU A 120 5.16 -6.26 -10.05
C GLU A 120 6.54 -6.70 -10.62
N ASP A 121 6.96 -7.96 -10.42
CA ASP A 121 8.33 -8.47 -10.73
C ASP A 121 8.40 -9.79 -11.52
N SER A 122 7.33 -10.23 -12.20
CA SER A 122 7.41 -11.46 -13.00
C SER A 122 8.12 -11.20 -14.35
N VAL A 123 9.43 -11.49 -14.42
CA VAL A 123 10.24 -11.47 -15.65
C VAL A 123 9.69 -12.42 -16.73
N GLU A 124 8.88 -13.41 -16.34
CA GLU A 124 8.42 -14.49 -17.21
C GLU A 124 7.07 -14.21 -17.94
N GLU A 125 6.36 -13.12 -17.62
CA GLU A 125 5.05 -12.77 -18.24
C GLU A 125 5.06 -11.41 -18.99
N GLN A 126 6.22 -11.03 -19.54
CA GLN A 126 6.57 -9.63 -19.81
C GLN A 126 5.94 -8.90 -21.02
N GLU A 127 4.99 -9.47 -21.78
CA GLU A 127 4.44 -8.74 -22.96
C GLU A 127 2.93 -8.46 -22.93
N VAL A 128 2.14 -9.13 -22.08
CA VAL A 128 0.67 -8.97 -22.10
C VAL A 128 0.06 -8.82 -20.70
N ALA A 129 0.88 -8.75 -19.65
CA ALA A 129 0.40 -8.62 -18.28
C ALA A 129 0.26 -7.15 -17.83
N ILE A 130 -0.84 -6.82 -17.15
CA ILE A 130 -1.05 -5.53 -16.49
C ILE A 130 -0.85 -5.74 -14.99
N ASP A 131 0.14 -5.07 -14.41
CA ASP A 131 0.41 -5.07 -12.98
C ASP A 131 -0.02 -3.72 -12.33
N PRO A 132 -0.01 -3.62 -10.98
CA PRO A 132 -0.34 -2.39 -10.29
C PRO A 132 0.61 -1.22 -10.61
N GLU A 133 1.87 -1.50 -10.97
CA GLU A 133 2.88 -0.50 -11.34
C GLU A 133 2.53 0.15 -12.69
N MET A 134 2.20 -0.65 -13.70
CA MET A 134 1.79 -0.23 -15.03
C MET A 134 0.53 0.63 -14.98
N LEU A 135 -0.40 0.35 -14.06
CA LEU A 135 -1.55 1.23 -13.84
C LEU A 135 -1.15 2.56 -13.24
N GLY A 136 -0.24 2.58 -12.26
CA GLY A 136 0.36 3.82 -11.77
C GLY A 136 0.86 4.66 -12.93
N HIS A 137 1.65 4.06 -13.82
CA HIS A 137 2.17 4.72 -15.00
C HIS A 137 1.10 5.16 -16.01
N ILE A 138 0.08 4.33 -16.31
CA ILE A 138 -1.02 4.70 -17.22
C ILE A 138 -1.82 5.87 -16.65
N PHE A 139 -2.19 5.81 -15.37
CA PHE A 139 -2.95 6.87 -14.73
C PHE A 139 -2.13 8.16 -14.58
N GLU A 140 -0.84 8.07 -14.28
CA GLU A 140 0.06 9.23 -14.27
C GLU A 140 0.14 9.89 -15.66
N ASN A 141 0.32 9.11 -16.72
CA ASN A 141 0.32 9.63 -18.09
C ASN A 141 -1.03 10.23 -18.52
N LEU A 142 -2.14 9.75 -17.97
CA LEU A 142 -3.46 10.35 -18.17
C LEU A 142 -3.65 11.64 -17.35
N LEU A 143 -2.90 11.81 -16.26
CA LEU A 143 -2.83 13.04 -15.47
C LEU A 143 -1.86 14.07 -16.08
N GLU A 144 -0.87 13.62 -16.88
CA GLU A 144 0.12 14.46 -17.58
C GLU A 144 -0.48 15.46 -18.60
N ASP A 145 -1.76 15.34 -18.97
CA ASP A 145 -2.46 16.42 -19.69
C ASP A 145 -2.50 17.74 -18.87
N ASN A 146 -2.10 17.70 -17.58
CA ASN A 146 -1.83 18.85 -16.71
C ASN A 146 -0.31 19.08 -16.49
N LYS A 147 0.50 19.23 -17.55
CA LYS A 147 1.97 19.47 -17.51
C LYS A 147 2.44 20.60 -16.56
N ASP A 148 1.54 21.46 -16.09
CA ASP A 148 1.82 22.54 -15.14
C ASP A 148 1.95 22.07 -13.67
N LYS A 149 1.71 20.78 -13.34
CA LYS A 149 1.71 20.27 -11.95
C LYS A 149 2.98 19.54 -11.49
N GLY A 150 3.96 19.29 -12.36
CA GLY A 150 5.25 18.72 -11.98
C GLY A 150 5.23 17.23 -11.58
N THR A 151 4.25 16.47 -12.07
CA THR A 151 4.15 15.02 -11.88
C THR A 151 5.18 14.31 -12.76
N PHE A 152 6.34 13.97 -12.20
CA PHE A 152 7.38 13.22 -12.91
C PHE A 152 7.52 11.83 -12.29
N TYR A 153 7.28 10.79 -13.10
CA TYR A 153 7.56 9.41 -12.73
C TYR A 153 9.02 9.24 -12.33
N THR A 154 9.26 8.60 -11.18
CA THR A 154 10.62 8.26 -10.73
C THR A 154 10.93 6.82 -11.10
N PRO A 155 12.00 6.54 -11.88
CA PRO A 155 12.37 5.18 -12.25
C PRO A 155 12.58 4.25 -11.05
N LYS A 156 12.22 2.98 -11.19
CA LYS A 156 12.24 1.97 -10.12
C LYS A 156 13.62 1.81 -9.48
N GLU A 157 14.69 1.88 -10.26
CA GLU A 157 16.06 1.78 -9.77
C GLU A 157 16.42 2.97 -8.87
N ILE A 158 15.92 4.17 -9.20
CA ILE A 158 16.12 5.38 -8.41
C ILE A 158 15.31 5.29 -7.11
N VAL A 159 14.04 4.90 -7.19
CA VAL A 159 13.19 4.68 -6.01
C VAL A 159 13.84 3.68 -5.06
N LYS A 160 14.27 2.52 -5.58
CA LYS A 160 14.95 1.48 -4.80
C LYS A 160 16.20 2.02 -4.12
N TYR A 161 17.09 2.67 -4.88
CA TYR A 161 18.31 3.24 -4.32
C TYR A 161 18.02 4.24 -3.19
N MET A 162 17.09 5.16 -3.40
CA MET A 162 16.72 6.16 -2.40
C MET A 162 16.13 5.52 -1.13
N CYS A 163 15.27 4.52 -1.29
CA CYS A 163 14.67 3.79 -0.17
C CYS A 163 15.73 3.06 0.66
N GLN A 164 16.67 2.40 -0.01
CA GLN A 164 17.78 1.70 0.63
C GLN A 164 18.67 2.67 1.41
N GLU A 165 19.11 3.76 0.79
CA GLU A 165 19.95 4.75 1.48
C GLU A 165 19.22 5.39 2.67
N ALA A 166 17.92 5.69 2.56
CA ALA A 166 17.13 6.20 3.66
C ALA A 166 17.08 5.21 4.83
N LEU A 167 16.77 3.94 4.57
CA LEU A 167 16.68 2.90 5.59
C LEU A 167 18.04 2.60 6.24
N ILE A 168 19.12 2.56 5.46
CA ILE A 168 20.49 2.37 5.95
C ILE A 168 20.88 3.48 6.91
N ASN A 169 20.66 4.75 6.52
CA ASN A 169 21.00 5.89 7.37
C ASN A 169 20.14 5.93 8.64
N TYR A 170 18.86 5.58 8.55
CA TYR A 170 18.00 5.43 9.73
C TYR A 170 18.55 4.38 10.70
N LEU A 171 18.86 3.17 10.23
CA LEU A 171 19.37 2.11 11.07
C LEU A 171 20.75 2.46 11.66
N ASP A 172 21.66 3.00 10.86
CA ASP A 172 22.98 3.46 11.30
C ASP A 172 22.86 4.47 12.45
N THR A 173 22.04 5.50 12.25
CA THR A 173 21.76 6.52 13.28
C THR A 173 21.22 5.89 14.56
N ARG A 174 20.22 5.01 14.46
CA ARG A 174 19.52 4.45 15.63
C ARG A 174 20.28 3.33 16.34
N LEU A 175 21.22 2.67 15.66
CA LEU A 175 22.05 1.61 16.22
C LEU A 175 23.36 2.16 16.79
N ASN A 176 23.87 3.27 16.25
CA ASN A 176 25.17 3.82 16.59
C ASN A 176 25.12 5.14 17.38
N ILE A 177 23.99 5.84 17.48
CA ILE A 177 23.88 7.02 18.35
C ILE A 177 23.41 6.64 19.76
N GLN A 178 24.09 7.17 20.77
CA GLN A 178 23.73 7.05 22.19
C GLN A 178 23.47 8.45 22.78
N HIS A 179 22.49 8.56 23.68
CA HIS A 179 22.27 9.77 24.46
C HIS A 179 23.12 9.73 25.73
N VAL A 180 24.08 10.64 25.83
CA VAL A 180 24.97 10.77 26.99
C VAL A 180 24.55 12.01 27.78
N GLU A 181 24.32 11.86 29.08
CA GLU A 181 24.02 12.98 29.97
C GLU A 181 25.27 13.86 30.14
N ILE A 182 25.17 15.11 29.71
CA ILE A 182 26.21 16.14 29.89
C ILE A 182 26.14 16.71 31.32
N SER A 183 24.95 16.74 31.92
CA SER A 183 24.72 17.24 33.27
C SER A 183 23.74 16.36 34.03
N LYS A 184 24.13 15.88 35.21
CA LYS A 184 23.23 15.15 36.12
C LYS A 184 22.08 16.06 36.58
N GLU A 185 20.90 15.49 36.77
CA GLU A 185 19.80 16.18 37.45
C GLU A 185 20.30 16.74 38.79
N LYS A 186 20.07 18.03 39.03
CA LYS A 186 20.32 18.59 40.37
C LYS A 186 19.35 17.92 41.35
N PRO A 187 19.81 17.52 42.55
CA PRO A 187 18.93 16.93 43.56
C PRO A 187 17.78 17.89 43.87
N LYS A 188 16.58 17.33 44.11
CA LYS A 188 15.40 18.12 44.49
C LYS A 188 15.71 18.95 45.73
N GLN A 189 15.82 20.26 45.56
CA GLN A 189 15.84 21.20 46.68
C GLN A 189 14.39 21.56 47.00
N GLU A 190 13.95 21.26 48.22
CA GLU A 190 12.69 21.82 48.73
C GLU A 190 12.89 23.33 48.92
N GLY A 191 12.07 24.14 48.26
CA GLY A 191 12.13 25.59 48.41
C GLY A 191 11.82 26.00 49.85
N LEU A 192 12.31 27.17 50.26
CA LEU A 192 11.91 27.78 51.52
C LEU A 192 10.37 27.91 51.50
N PHE A 193 9.68 27.27 52.45
CA PHE A 193 8.21 27.09 52.53
C PHE A 193 7.57 25.92 51.74
N GLY A 194 8.34 24.94 51.26
CA GLY A 194 7.77 23.72 50.66
C GLY A 194 7.22 23.91 49.23
N ILE A 195 7.58 25.02 48.58
CA ILE A 195 7.27 25.26 47.17
C ILE A 195 8.35 24.57 46.33
N SER A 196 7.96 23.63 45.46
CA SER A 196 8.88 22.96 44.54
C SER A 196 9.37 23.94 43.48
N GLU A 197 10.68 24.16 43.39
CA GLU A 197 11.28 24.93 42.30
C GLU A 197 11.22 24.17 40.96
N PRO A 198 11.19 24.88 39.81
CA PRO A 198 11.24 24.24 38.48
C PRO A 198 12.46 23.33 38.33
N GLN A 199 12.26 22.06 38.01
CA GLN A 199 13.36 21.12 37.78
C GLN A 199 13.98 21.34 36.39
N GLN A 200 15.30 21.55 36.37
CA GLN A 200 16.07 21.48 35.14
C GLN A 200 16.31 20.01 34.76
N MET A 201 15.76 19.59 33.62
CA MET A 201 16.01 18.26 33.06
C MET A 201 17.48 18.08 32.71
N ALA A 202 17.97 16.84 32.75
CA ALA A 202 19.31 16.50 32.32
C ALA A 202 19.55 16.93 30.86
N LEU A 203 20.63 17.68 30.63
CA LEU A 203 21.05 18.03 29.28
C LEU A 203 21.74 16.80 28.66
N THR A 204 21.17 16.22 27.62
CA THR A 204 21.76 15.07 26.91
C THR A 204 22.40 15.49 25.60
N LYS A 205 23.57 14.93 25.27
CA LYS A 205 24.19 15.00 23.95
C LYS A 205 23.92 13.71 23.19
N GLU A 206 23.76 13.81 21.88
CA GLU A 206 23.96 12.66 21.00
C GLU A 206 25.45 12.46 20.74
N GLU A 207 25.94 11.24 20.99
CA GLU A 207 27.29 10.82 20.67
C GLU A 207 27.24 9.60 19.76
N TYR A 208 28.00 9.64 18.66
CA TYR A 208 28.13 8.52 17.75
C TYR A 208 29.16 7.53 18.31
N LYS A 209 28.70 6.32 18.60
CA LYS A 209 29.50 5.18 19.02
C LYS A 209 29.15 3.97 18.16
N GLU A 210 30.05 3.64 17.24
CA GLU A 210 29.88 2.54 16.31
C GLU A 210 29.72 1.20 17.05
N ASN A 211 28.49 0.68 17.06
CA ASN A 211 28.15 -0.64 17.56
C ASN A 211 28.12 -1.65 16.41
N ILE A 212 27.68 -1.21 15.23
CA ILE A 212 27.68 -1.96 13.98
C ILE A 212 28.23 -1.05 12.88
N PRO A 213 29.29 -1.45 12.15
CA PRO A 213 29.78 -0.69 11.00
C PRO A 213 28.69 -0.44 9.96
N LYS A 214 28.65 0.77 9.42
CA LYS A 214 27.66 1.18 8.41
C LYS A 214 27.67 0.29 7.16
N ASP A 215 28.85 -0.17 6.74
CA ASP A 215 29.00 -1.06 5.59
C ASP A 215 28.29 -2.42 5.79
N ILE A 216 28.26 -2.92 7.02
CA ILE A 216 27.55 -4.16 7.38
C ILE A 216 26.03 -3.94 7.32
N ILE A 217 25.54 -2.79 7.81
CA ILE A 217 24.13 -2.40 7.69
C ILE A 217 23.74 -2.25 6.21
N SER A 218 24.60 -1.59 5.42
CA SER A 218 24.42 -1.41 3.98
C SER A 218 24.33 -2.73 3.24
N ASN A 219 25.26 -3.66 3.51
CA ASN A 219 25.22 -5.00 2.93
C ASN A 219 23.96 -5.77 3.32
N PHE A 220 23.55 -5.68 4.58
CA PHE A 220 22.34 -6.33 5.09
C PHE A 220 21.08 -5.87 4.37
N ILE A 221 20.91 -4.55 4.16
CA ILE A 221 19.75 -4.01 3.44
C ILE A 221 19.82 -4.34 1.95
N LYS A 222 20.97 -4.12 1.29
CA LYS A 222 21.07 -4.26 -0.17
C LYS A 222 21.10 -5.70 -0.67
N TYR A 223 21.68 -6.61 0.12
CA TYR A 223 22.03 -7.97 -0.32
C TYR A 223 21.64 -9.06 0.69
N GLY A 224 21.04 -8.71 1.84
CA GLY A 224 20.72 -9.66 2.90
C GLY A 224 21.94 -10.08 3.73
N GLN A 225 21.80 -11.18 4.48
CA GLN A 225 22.84 -11.65 5.41
C GLN A 225 23.95 -12.43 4.68
N LYS A 226 25.12 -11.80 4.49
CA LYS A 226 26.35 -12.50 4.13
C LYS A 226 26.88 -13.32 5.32
N GLU A 227 27.61 -14.39 5.03
CA GLU A 227 28.06 -15.36 6.03
C GLU A 227 28.97 -14.73 7.10
N ASP A 228 29.83 -13.79 6.69
CA ASP A 228 30.74 -13.05 7.57
C ASP A 228 30.00 -12.04 8.49
N ASP A 229 28.95 -11.39 7.97
CA ASP A 229 28.18 -10.35 8.66
C ASP A 229 27.11 -10.93 9.60
N LYS A 230 26.69 -12.17 9.33
CA LYS A 230 25.57 -12.85 10.00
C LYS A 230 25.68 -12.89 11.51
N LYS A 231 26.89 -13.09 12.05
CA LYS A 231 27.10 -13.15 13.50
C LYS A 231 26.79 -11.81 14.17
N LEU A 232 27.24 -10.71 13.57
CA LEU A 232 27.05 -9.38 14.14
C LEU A 232 25.59 -8.92 14.00
N ILE A 233 24.98 -9.12 12.82
CA ILE A 233 23.55 -8.84 12.62
C ILE A 233 22.70 -9.64 13.60
N LYS A 234 22.97 -10.95 13.78
CA LYS A 234 22.23 -11.80 14.72
C LYS A 234 22.34 -11.34 16.17
N LYS A 235 23.51 -10.80 16.57
CA LYS A 235 23.70 -10.22 17.91
C LYS A 235 22.78 -9.02 18.16
N HIS A 236 22.49 -8.23 17.13
CA HIS A 236 21.66 -7.03 17.21
C HIS A 236 20.24 -7.20 16.62
N ALA A 237 19.87 -8.42 16.19
CA ALA A 237 18.65 -8.70 15.45
C ALA A 237 17.38 -8.17 16.13
N LYS A 238 17.22 -8.41 17.43
CA LYS A 238 16.07 -7.90 18.19
C LYS A 238 15.94 -6.38 18.15
N LYS A 239 17.07 -5.67 18.17
CA LYS A 239 17.07 -4.21 18.12
C LYS A 239 16.76 -3.70 16.72
N ILE A 240 17.31 -4.35 15.69
CA ILE A 240 17.02 -4.05 14.29
C ILE A 240 15.53 -4.27 14.00
N GLU A 241 14.99 -5.42 14.42
CA GLU A 241 13.57 -5.76 14.28
C GLU A 241 12.67 -4.70 14.91
N GLN A 242 12.94 -4.31 16.15
CA GLN A 242 12.21 -3.24 16.83
C GLN A 242 12.30 -1.91 16.06
N LEU A 243 13.48 -1.55 15.54
CA LEU A 243 13.64 -0.32 14.77
C LEU A 243 12.85 -0.35 13.45
N LEU A 244 12.73 -1.51 12.82
CA LEU A 244 11.92 -1.73 11.63
C LEU A 244 10.42 -1.74 11.93
N ASP A 245 10.00 -2.10 13.15
CA ASP A 245 8.60 -1.96 13.61
C ASP A 245 8.24 -0.49 13.93
N ASP A 246 9.19 0.25 14.50
CA ASP A 246 8.96 1.61 15.02
C ASP A 246 9.11 2.70 13.94
N VAL A 247 9.73 2.39 12.79
CA VAL A 247 10.02 3.39 11.75
C VAL A 247 8.74 4.02 11.20
N LYS A 248 8.77 5.33 10.99
CA LYS A 248 7.69 6.12 10.39
C LYS A 248 8.22 6.82 9.14
N ILE A 249 7.52 6.64 8.03
CA ILE A 249 7.86 7.18 6.72
C ILE A 249 6.70 8.05 6.27
N LEU A 250 7.02 9.27 5.83
CA LEU A 250 6.05 10.20 5.28
C LEU A 250 6.50 10.62 3.89
N ASP A 251 5.68 10.36 2.89
CA ASP A 251 5.79 10.98 1.57
C ASP A 251 4.77 12.12 1.44
N PRO A 252 5.18 13.39 1.46
CA PRO A 252 4.26 14.53 1.39
C PRO A 252 3.70 14.79 -0.02
N SER A 253 4.17 14.06 -1.03
CA SER A 253 3.71 14.15 -2.43
C SER A 253 3.80 12.77 -3.07
N ILE A 254 2.92 11.87 -2.60
CA ILE A 254 3.02 10.42 -2.84
C ILE A 254 2.86 10.03 -4.32
N GLY A 255 2.14 10.82 -5.14
CA GLY A 255 1.80 10.44 -6.50
C GLY A 255 1.12 9.07 -6.53
N SER A 256 1.51 8.20 -7.47
CA SER A 256 1.02 6.82 -7.53
C SER A 256 1.54 5.88 -6.43
N GLY A 257 2.36 6.34 -5.49
CA GLY A 257 2.84 5.54 -4.36
C GLY A 257 4.18 4.83 -4.55
N ALA A 258 4.99 5.23 -5.52
CA ALA A 258 6.26 4.56 -5.83
C ALA A 258 7.23 4.49 -4.63
N PHE A 259 7.50 5.60 -3.95
CA PHE A 259 8.41 5.63 -2.79
C PHE A 259 7.87 4.86 -1.57
N PRO A 260 6.61 5.07 -1.15
CA PRO A 260 6.01 4.26 -0.09
C PRO A 260 6.01 2.76 -0.37
N MET A 261 5.71 2.34 -1.61
CA MET A 261 5.83 0.93 -2.01
C MET A 261 7.28 0.44 -1.95
N GLY A 262 8.23 1.23 -2.48
CA GLY A 262 9.66 0.91 -2.38
C GLY A 262 10.11 0.70 -0.93
N MET A 263 9.73 1.59 -0.02
CA MET A 263 10.05 1.46 1.40
C MET A 263 9.36 0.26 2.06
N LEU A 264 8.11 -0.06 1.69
CA LEU A 264 7.42 -1.27 2.14
C LEU A 264 8.26 -2.50 1.80
N HIS A 265 8.73 -2.61 0.56
CA HIS A 265 9.53 -3.74 0.10
C HIS A 265 10.86 -3.83 0.84
N GLU A 266 11.59 -2.74 1.00
CA GLU A 266 12.89 -2.75 1.69
C GLU A 266 12.75 -3.12 3.19
N ILE A 267 11.72 -2.63 3.88
CA ILE A 267 11.44 -3.02 5.28
C ILE A 267 11.03 -4.50 5.35
N PHE A 268 10.15 -4.93 4.45
CA PHE A 268 9.66 -6.29 4.41
C PHE A 268 10.79 -7.30 4.14
N ASP A 269 11.64 -7.02 3.16
CA ASP A 269 12.80 -7.85 2.83
C ASP A 269 13.81 -7.87 3.97
N ALA A 270 14.08 -6.73 4.62
CA ALA A 270 14.92 -6.68 5.81
C ALA A 270 14.36 -7.56 6.95
N LYS A 271 13.05 -7.54 7.19
CA LYS A 271 12.39 -8.39 8.18
C LYS A 271 12.49 -9.88 7.82
N LEU A 272 12.23 -10.26 6.57
CA LEU A 272 12.39 -11.65 6.12
C LEU A 272 13.84 -12.13 6.19
N ASN A 273 14.80 -11.24 5.95
CA ASN A 273 16.22 -11.54 6.10
C ASN A 273 16.62 -11.77 7.56
N LEU A 274 15.91 -11.20 8.54
CA LEU A 274 16.08 -11.50 9.97
C LEU A 274 15.37 -12.80 10.36
N ASP A 275 14.13 -12.97 9.92
CA ASP A 275 13.30 -14.14 10.18
C ASP A 275 12.46 -14.51 8.95
N TRP A 276 12.86 -15.57 8.27
CA TRP A 276 12.19 -16.09 7.08
C TRP A 276 10.87 -16.81 7.38
N THR A 277 10.57 -17.08 8.66
CA THR A 277 9.36 -17.81 9.10
C THR A 277 8.15 -16.89 9.32
N LEU A 278 8.34 -15.57 9.19
CA LEU A 278 7.28 -14.58 9.33
C LEU A 278 6.15 -14.81 8.34
N ASP A 279 4.91 -14.62 8.81
CA ASP A 279 3.76 -14.60 7.91
C ASP A 279 3.84 -13.37 7.00
N LYS A 280 3.91 -13.62 5.70
CA LYS A 280 4.18 -12.57 4.71
C LYS A 280 3.05 -11.54 4.65
N ALA A 281 1.80 -12.01 4.70
CA ALA A 281 0.63 -11.14 4.59
C ALA A 281 0.49 -10.25 5.83
N GLU A 282 0.57 -10.84 7.03
CA GLU A 282 0.48 -10.10 8.28
C GLU A 282 1.65 -9.13 8.47
N THR A 283 2.85 -9.51 8.03
CA THR A 283 4.03 -8.63 8.11
C THR A 283 3.86 -7.41 7.22
N LYS A 284 3.45 -7.59 5.95
CA LYS A 284 3.15 -6.46 5.05
C LYS A 284 2.06 -5.57 5.62
N ARG A 285 0.95 -6.15 6.11
CA ARG A 285 -0.15 -5.40 6.73
C ARG A 285 0.33 -4.53 7.88
N LYS A 286 1.15 -5.08 8.79
CA LYS A 286 1.72 -4.32 9.91
C LYS A 286 2.60 -3.16 9.47
N ILE A 287 3.43 -3.34 8.45
CA ILE A 287 4.29 -2.27 7.92
C ILE A 287 3.42 -1.15 7.32
N ILE A 288 2.41 -1.51 6.51
CA ILE A 288 1.51 -0.53 5.89
C ILE A 288 0.76 0.27 6.97
N GLU A 289 0.17 -0.41 7.95
CA GLU A 289 -0.65 0.24 9.00
C GLU A 289 0.17 1.14 9.93
N ASN A 290 1.40 0.74 10.25
CA ASN A 290 2.17 1.38 11.30
C ASN A 290 3.35 2.22 10.80
N SER A 291 3.83 2.05 9.59
CA SER A 291 5.07 2.70 9.16
C SER A 291 4.90 3.63 7.98
N ILE A 292 3.87 3.47 7.16
CA ILE A 292 3.79 4.15 5.87
C ILE A 292 2.66 5.18 5.87
N TYR A 293 3.02 6.42 5.57
CA TYR A 293 2.10 7.55 5.47
C TYR A 293 2.39 8.34 4.21
N GLY A 294 1.33 8.82 3.55
CA GLY A 294 1.41 9.56 2.31
C GLY A 294 0.36 10.66 2.23
N VAL A 295 0.70 11.74 1.55
CA VAL A 295 -0.21 12.85 1.25
C VAL A 295 -0.07 13.19 -0.23
N ASP A 296 -1.20 13.43 -0.90
CA ASP A 296 -1.23 14.05 -2.23
C ASP A 296 -2.35 15.08 -2.30
N ILE A 297 -2.18 16.06 -3.19
CA ILE A 297 -3.22 17.04 -3.50
C ILE A 297 -4.25 16.45 -4.49
N GLU A 298 -3.85 15.51 -5.34
CA GLU A 298 -4.72 14.90 -6.33
C GLU A 298 -5.35 13.61 -5.79
N LYS A 299 -6.68 13.63 -5.63
CA LYS A 299 -7.45 12.45 -5.16
C LYS A 299 -7.17 11.19 -6.00
N GLY A 300 -7.03 11.34 -7.33
CA GLY A 300 -6.74 10.22 -8.23
C GLY A 300 -5.41 9.53 -7.92
N ALA A 301 -4.37 10.30 -7.57
CA ALA A 301 -3.07 9.78 -7.18
C ALA A 301 -3.16 8.97 -5.87
N VAL A 302 -3.89 9.51 -4.88
CA VAL A 302 -4.18 8.82 -3.61
C VAL A 302 -4.92 7.51 -3.86
N ASP A 303 -5.95 7.52 -4.70
CA ASP A 303 -6.70 6.32 -5.05
C ASP A 303 -5.77 5.24 -5.63
N ILE A 304 -4.90 5.60 -6.57
CA ILE A 304 -3.93 4.67 -7.19
C ILE A 304 -2.94 4.11 -6.18
N ALA A 305 -2.36 4.97 -5.34
CA ALA A 305 -1.44 4.55 -4.29
C ALA A 305 -2.13 3.56 -3.34
N MET A 306 -3.36 3.84 -2.93
CA MET A 306 -4.17 2.91 -2.15
C MET A 306 -4.39 1.59 -2.88
N LEU A 307 -4.71 1.62 -4.18
CA LEU A 307 -4.88 0.39 -4.96
C LEU A 307 -3.63 -0.47 -4.95
N ARG A 308 -2.45 0.12 -5.10
CA ARG A 308 -1.17 -0.62 -5.07
C ARG A 308 -0.91 -1.27 -3.72
N PHE A 309 -1.23 -0.60 -2.62
CA PHE A 309 -1.10 -1.19 -1.28
C PHE A 309 -2.10 -2.32 -0.99
N TRP A 310 -3.24 -2.33 -1.69
CA TRP A 310 -4.27 -3.35 -1.54
C TRP A 310 -3.98 -4.65 -2.29
N LEU A 311 -3.19 -4.59 -3.36
CA LEU A 311 -2.88 -5.71 -4.25
C LEU A 311 -1.63 -6.46 -3.77
#